data_AF-A0A0K0EVS6-F1
#
_entry.id   AF-A0A0K0EVS6-F1
#
_cell.length_a   1.000
_cell.length_b   1.000
_cell.length_c   1.000
_cell.angle_alpha   90.00
_cell.angle_beta   90.00
_cell.angle_gamma   90.00
#
_symmetry.space_group_name_H-M   'P 1'
#
loop_
_entity.id
_entity.type
_entity.pdbx_description
1 polymer ?
#
loop_
_entity_poly.entity_id
_entity_poly.type
_entity_poly.pdbx_seq_one_letter_code
_entity_poly.pdbx_strand_id
1 'polypeptide(L)'
;MDVVDNNRLAKYIFRHFRKGLTKQGEQRREHFLKQLIVMDTLRKRLRNKENPDVCLLNLNFEEMLTVLTNDMIERFKLSEWIKFLFFKWLGFKDTKRIQVLGLILRNLPYNNISASFIKEHILEAKIKIKNRDIEIYPDDKRLLYSIIWIKTNDIIVDEERLESFPGELREAYRLAYKSEYTRFFDEELDIRPTEQEYEDMKKLLDNHFSSTQVDAAIKKEKSKDEMLVKKVNTPLKYVNEKYFIFEDVLGKNEQRVKNFAFNPYEKKISDIAYIPDLRKGSASIIIDKTIFLVNGFGDPKAKSTYTDYVCSYDITKNAWETNIFGTQTVRRCNSTMVRVPDNDKQAYQIGGMCKDDESAIDIKLYDFEKLSISTSCDISNYSLFNIQNGILVDKAYYLFEHQSKYNTMSKVVRWDPREFFSDACITEFSYINAMKPNYAIASYQNCIFILGGQNTLGTAKSDVVVFDVRNLKTLHIEPMPFKRYNHSCFLYKEDLYILGGIVDGEENDTTIDMFDIKNFKWSISATKIPFSLNYFTGVYYT
;
A
#
# COMPACT_ATOMS: atom_id res chain seq x y z
N MET A 1 -3.58 -2.33 26.83
CA MET A 1 -4.89 -2.15 26.19
C MET A 1 -5.84 -3.15 26.79
N ASP A 2 -6.99 -2.66 27.24
CA ASP A 2 -7.97 -3.40 28.04
C ASP A 2 -8.82 -4.33 27.15
N VAL A 3 -9.42 -5.38 27.73
CA VAL A 3 -10.24 -6.39 27.02
C VAL A 3 -11.38 -5.75 26.20
N VAL A 4 -11.84 -4.58 26.64
CA VAL A 4 -12.87 -3.76 26.01
C VAL A 4 -12.47 -3.25 24.61
N ASP A 5 -11.22 -2.83 24.42
CA ASP A 5 -10.72 -2.37 23.11
C ASP A 5 -10.61 -3.52 22.12
N ASN A 6 -10.32 -4.72 22.62
CA ASN A 6 -10.25 -5.95 21.82
C ASN A 6 -11.64 -6.33 21.27
N ASN A 7 -12.67 -6.22 22.10
CA ASN A 7 -14.04 -6.51 21.70
C ASN A 7 -14.63 -5.44 20.75
N ARG A 8 -14.24 -4.16 20.91
CA ARG A 8 -14.62 -3.09 19.98
C ARG A 8 -13.98 -3.25 18.61
N LEU A 9 -12.69 -3.53 18.56
CA LEU A 9 -11.98 -3.79 17.30
C LEU A 9 -12.54 -5.04 16.61
N ALA A 10 -12.79 -6.13 17.36
CA ALA A 10 -13.46 -7.34 16.86
C ALA A 10 -14.84 -7.06 16.25
N LYS A 11 -15.69 -6.28 16.94
CA LYS A 11 -17.02 -5.87 16.43
C LYS A 11 -16.92 -4.96 15.21
N TYR A 12 -15.92 -4.07 15.16
CA TYR A 12 -15.64 -3.21 14.01
C TYR A 12 -15.21 -4.04 12.79
N ILE A 13 -14.27 -4.97 12.97
CA ILE A 13 -13.81 -5.92 11.95
C ILE A 13 -15.01 -6.73 11.41
N PHE A 14 -15.80 -7.34 12.29
CA PHE A 14 -16.95 -8.16 11.89
C PHE A 14 -17.99 -7.37 11.06
N ARG A 15 -18.29 -6.12 11.47
CA ARG A 15 -19.25 -5.26 10.77
C ARG A 15 -18.75 -4.79 9.40
N HIS A 16 -17.44 -4.59 9.25
CA HIS A 16 -16.84 -4.02 8.05
C HIS A 16 -16.24 -5.04 7.09
N PHE A 17 -16.03 -6.30 7.47
CA PHE A 17 -15.67 -7.38 6.54
C PHE A 17 -16.90 -8.07 5.93
N ARG A 18 -17.95 -8.37 6.71
CA ARG A 18 -19.11 -9.17 6.23
C ARG A 18 -20.14 -8.43 5.37
N LYS A 19 -20.18 -7.09 5.39
CA LYS A 19 -21.24 -6.30 4.71
C LYS A 19 -20.99 -6.00 3.23
N GLY A 20 -19.98 -6.62 2.61
CA GLY A 20 -19.50 -6.25 1.27
C GLY A 20 -20.05 -7.05 0.10
N LEU A 21 -20.57 -8.25 0.35
CA LEU A 21 -20.93 -9.20 -0.70
C LEU A 21 -22.24 -8.84 -1.44
N THR A 22 -23.05 -7.94 -0.89
CA THR A 22 -24.35 -7.53 -1.46
C THR A 22 -24.37 -6.09 -1.99
N LYS A 23 -23.25 -5.37 -1.96
CA LYS A 23 -23.20 -3.94 -2.30
C LYS A 23 -22.75 -3.72 -3.74
N GLN A 24 -23.42 -2.82 -4.47
CA GLN A 24 -23.07 -2.38 -5.81
C GLN A 24 -22.60 -0.90 -5.80
N GLY A 25 -21.83 -0.51 -6.82
CA GLY A 25 -21.41 0.89 -7.04
C GLY A 25 -20.51 1.48 -5.94
N GLU A 26 -20.76 2.73 -5.57
CA GLU A 26 -20.01 3.50 -4.55
C GLU A 26 -19.94 2.79 -3.19
N GLN A 27 -21.02 2.11 -2.80
CA GLN A 27 -21.08 1.39 -1.52
C GLN A 27 -20.11 0.21 -1.46
N ARG A 28 -19.75 -0.39 -2.61
CA ARG A 28 -18.74 -1.45 -2.70
C ARG A 28 -17.32 -0.88 -2.60
N ARG A 29 -17.09 0.29 -3.20
CA ARG A 29 -15.79 1.01 -3.14
C ARG A 29 -15.50 1.48 -1.71
N GLU A 30 -16.46 2.14 -1.06
CA GLU A 30 -16.35 2.57 0.34
C GLU A 30 -16.14 1.37 1.29
N HIS A 31 -16.76 0.23 1.00
CA HIS A 31 -16.59 -0.99 1.79
C HIS A 31 -15.20 -1.60 1.65
N PHE A 32 -14.67 -1.71 0.43
CA PHE A 32 -13.32 -2.22 0.17
C PHE A 32 -12.24 -1.32 0.79
N LEU A 33 -12.43 0.00 0.74
CA LEU A 33 -11.55 0.97 1.38
C LEU A 33 -11.55 0.86 2.91
N LYS A 34 -12.73 0.69 3.52
CA LYS A 34 -12.84 0.38 4.95
C LYS A 34 -12.17 -0.95 5.29
N GLN A 35 -12.27 -1.96 4.43
CA GLN A 35 -11.53 -3.21 4.61
C GLN A 35 -10.01 -2.96 4.61
N LEU A 36 -9.46 -2.16 3.68
CA LEU A 36 -8.02 -1.83 3.66
C LEU A 36 -7.53 -1.17 4.96
N ILE A 37 -8.29 -0.20 5.49
CA ILE A 37 -7.94 0.46 6.77
C ILE A 37 -8.01 -0.52 7.95
N VAL A 38 -9.05 -1.37 7.98
CA VAL A 38 -9.20 -2.39 9.02
C VAL A 38 -8.04 -3.39 8.96
N MET A 39 -7.66 -3.82 7.74
CA MET A 39 -6.52 -4.72 7.51
C MET A 39 -5.20 -4.11 7.99
N ASP A 40 -4.93 -2.85 7.67
CA ASP A 40 -3.73 -2.16 8.15
C ASP A 40 -3.70 -2.03 9.68
N THR A 41 -4.84 -1.64 10.28
CA THR A 41 -4.97 -1.55 11.73
C THR A 41 -4.70 -2.90 12.41
N LEU A 42 -5.22 -3.98 11.83
CA LEU A 42 -4.96 -5.35 12.26
C LEU A 42 -3.48 -5.73 12.12
N ARG A 43 -2.86 -5.41 10.98
CA ARG A 43 -1.45 -5.68 10.74
C ARG A 43 -0.54 -4.96 11.71
N LYS A 44 -0.72 -3.64 11.91
CA LYS A 44 0.03 -2.86 12.91
C LYS A 44 -0.03 -3.49 14.30
N ARG A 45 -1.21 -4.01 14.68
CA ARG A 45 -1.43 -4.68 15.96
C ARG A 45 -0.74 -6.04 16.05
N LEU A 46 -0.70 -6.78 14.96
CA LEU A 46 -0.14 -8.14 14.88
C LEU A 46 1.37 -8.15 14.59
N ARG A 47 1.93 -7.06 14.04
CA ARG A 47 3.30 -6.95 13.52
C ARG A 47 4.39 -7.43 14.50
N ASN A 48 4.19 -7.20 15.80
CA ASN A 48 5.18 -7.53 16.83
C ASN A 48 4.68 -8.63 17.79
N LYS A 49 3.68 -9.43 17.38
CA LYS A 49 3.14 -10.49 18.23
C LYS A 49 3.73 -11.84 17.84
N GLU A 50 4.19 -12.57 18.85
CA GLU A 50 4.60 -13.97 18.71
C GLU A 50 3.41 -14.94 18.79
N ASN A 51 2.22 -14.46 19.14
CA ASN A 51 1.02 -15.28 19.27
C ASN A 51 -0.15 -14.65 18.50
N PRO A 52 -1.00 -15.46 17.85
CA PRO A 52 -2.18 -14.97 17.16
C PRO A 52 -3.17 -14.30 18.12
N ASP A 53 -3.71 -13.17 17.66
CA ASP A 53 -4.65 -12.38 18.44
C ASP A 53 -6.09 -12.85 18.21
N VAL A 54 -6.91 -12.79 19.26
CA VAL A 54 -8.34 -13.12 19.26
C VAL A 54 -9.11 -12.31 18.22
N CYS A 55 -8.63 -11.13 17.81
CA CYS A 55 -9.26 -10.34 16.75
C CYS A 55 -9.40 -11.09 15.41
N LEU A 56 -8.51 -12.06 15.14
CA LEU A 56 -8.55 -12.91 13.94
C LEU A 56 -9.74 -13.89 13.93
N LEU A 57 -10.36 -14.19 15.09
CA LEU A 57 -11.53 -15.10 15.18
C LEU A 57 -12.76 -14.62 14.41
N ASN A 58 -12.83 -13.31 14.15
CA ASN A 58 -13.96 -12.72 13.45
C ASN A 58 -13.85 -12.86 11.93
N LEU A 59 -12.64 -13.08 11.42
CA LEU A 59 -12.34 -13.19 10.00
C LEU A 59 -12.65 -14.61 9.48
N ASN A 60 -13.10 -14.71 8.24
CA ASN A 60 -13.07 -15.96 7.49
C ASN A 60 -11.62 -16.26 7.02
N PHE A 61 -11.39 -17.43 6.42
CA PHE A 61 -10.01 -17.83 6.07
C PHE A 61 -9.40 -16.94 4.98
N GLU A 62 -10.14 -16.64 3.92
CA GLU A 62 -9.70 -15.75 2.85
C GLU A 62 -9.37 -14.37 3.41
N GLU A 63 -10.21 -13.85 4.32
CA GLU A 63 -9.98 -12.58 5.02
C GLU A 63 -8.74 -12.64 5.92
N MET A 64 -8.49 -13.74 6.63
CA MET A 64 -7.25 -13.92 7.40
C MET A 64 -6.01 -13.92 6.50
N LEU A 65 -6.06 -14.59 5.34
CA LEU A 65 -4.96 -14.57 4.37
C LEU A 65 -4.73 -13.17 3.77
N THR A 66 -5.78 -12.37 3.62
CA THR A 66 -5.60 -10.98 3.20
C THR A 66 -4.94 -10.15 4.29
N VAL A 67 -5.20 -10.41 5.58
CA VAL A 67 -4.64 -9.65 6.71
C VAL A 67 -3.21 -10.09 7.04
N LEU A 68 -2.95 -11.39 7.10
CA LEU A 68 -1.67 -11.95 7.52
C LEU A 68 -0.68 -12.01 6.34
N THR A 69 0.54 -11.55 6.56
CA THR A 69 1.65 -11.73 5.61
C THR A 69 2.46 -12.97 6.00
N ASN A 70 3.27 -13.51 5.09
CA ASN A 70 4.13 -14.66 5.38
C ASN A 70 5.07 -14.37 6.57
N ASP A 71 5.70 -13.20 6.60
CA ASP A 71 6.56 -12.77 7.74
C ASP A 71 5.80 -12.74 9.07
N MET A 72 4.53 -12.31 9.09
CA MET A 72 3.72 -12.33 10.31
C MET A 72 3.39 -13.74 10.78
N ILE A 73 3.12 -14.66 9.84
CA ILE A 73 2.82 -16.06 10.14
C ILE A 73 4.06 -16.76 10.67
N GLU A 74 5.22 -16.53 10.06
CA GLU A 74 6.52 -17.10 10.46
C GLU A 74 6.96 -16.65 11.87
N ARG A 75 6.56 -15.44 12.29
CA ARG A 75 6.79 -14.94 13.65
C ARG A 75 5.92 -15.59 14.72
N PHE A 76 4.77 -16.17 14.35
CA PHE A 76 3.91 -16.83 15.33
C PHE A 76 4.55 -18.12 15.81
N LYS A 77 4.52 -18.34 17.13
CA LYS A 77 4.86 -19.64 17.71
C LYS A 77 3.94 -20.68 17.11
N LEU A 78 4.53 -21.65 16.42
CA LEU A 78 3.79 -22.68 15.67
C LEU A 78 2.76 -23.39 16.55
N SER A 79 3.10 -23.70 17.80
CA SER A 79 2.20 -24.32 18.78
C SER A 79 0.98 -23.45 19.08
N GLU A 80 1.15 -22.14 19.23
CA GLU A 80 0.07 -21.20 19.51
C GLU A 80 -0.75 -20.87 18.27
N TRP A 81 -0.14 -20.87 17.08
CA TRP A 81 -0.85 -20.74 15.80
C TRP A 81 -1.76 -21.94 15.50
N ILE A 82 -1.24 -23.15 15.69
CA ILE A 82 -2.03 -24.39 15.58
C ILE A 82 -3.14 -24.39 16.64
N LYS A 83 -2.83 -24.09 17.90
CA LYS A 83 -3.87 -24.04 18.94
C LYS A 83 -4.96 -23.02 18.60
N PHE A 84 -4.59 -21.87 18.04
CA PHE A 84 -5.53 -20.86 17.60
C PHE A 84 -6.42 -21.36 16.46
N LEU A 85 -5.85 -21.91 15.38
CA LEU A 85 -6.60 -22.40 14.23
C LEU A 85 -7.58 -23.52 14.61
N PHE A 86 -7.11 -24.50 15.39
CA PHE A 86 -7.88 -25.70 15.71
C PHE A 86 -8.87 -25.49 16.87
N PHE A 87 -8.47 -24.82 17.96
CA PHE A 87 -9.30 -24.74 19.17
C PHE A 87 -10.10 -23.45 19.30
N LYS A 88 -9.65 -22.38 18.65
CA LYS A 88 -10.32 -21.07 18.76
C LYS A 88 -11.03 -20.70 17.48
N TRP A 89 -10.40 -20.85 16.31
CA TRP A 89 -10.98 -20.43 15.04
C TRP A 89 -11.99 -21.44 14.49
N LEU A 90 -11.63 -22.74 14.44
CA LEU A 90 -12.55 -23.79 14.03
C LEU A 90 -13.71 -23.98 15.02
N GLY A 91 -13.41 -24.01 16.32
CA GLY A 91 -14.44 -24.18 17.35
C GLY A 91 -15.46 -23.03 17.44
N PHE A 92 -15.17 -21.88 16.83
CA PHE A 92 -16.04 -20.69 16.83
C PHE A 92 -16.88 -20.57 15.54
N LYS A 93 -16.61 -21.39 14.53
CA LYS A 93 -17.26 -21.33 13.20
C LYS A 93 -17.57 -22.77 12.77
N ASP A 94 -18.84 -23.14 12.92
CA ASP A 94 -19.54 -24.38 12.53
C ASP A 94 -18.82 -25.38 11.60
N THR A 95 -19.11 -26.68 11.76
CA THR A 95 -18.42 -27.87 11.17
C THR A 95 -18.23 -27.85 9.64
N LYS A 96 -18.94 -26.98 8.90
CA LYS A 96 -18.91 -26.80 7.43
C LYS A 96 -17.58 -26.28 6.84
N ARG A 97 -16.45 -26.31 7.56
CA ARG A 97 -15.17 -25.69 7.10
C ARG A 97 -13.91 -26.56 7.25
N ILE A 98 -14.03 -27.86 7.45
CA ILE A 98 -12.88 -28.79 7.51
C ILE A 98 -12.10 -28.81 6.18
N GLN A 99 -12.77 -28.65 5.04
CA GLN A 99 -12.13 -28.51 3.73
C GLN A 99 -11.20 -27.29 3.63
N VAL A 100 -11.57 -26.19 4.30
CA VAL A 100 -10.76 -24.98 4.39
C VAL A 100 -9.50 -25.26 5.21
N LEU A 101 -9.61 -26.02 6.29
CA LEU A 101 -8.48 -26.47 7.13
C LEU A 101 -7.43 -27.24 6.33
N GLY A 102 -7.87 -28.12 5.43
CA GLY A 102 -6.99 -28.81 4.48
C GLY A 102 -6.25 -27.85 3.55
N LEU A 103 -6.91 -26.79 3.08
CA LEU A 103 -6.29 -25.72 2.29
C LEU A 103 -5.32 -24.84 3.11
N ILE A 104 -5.65 -24.55 4.38
CA ILE A 104 -4.74 -23.83 5.30
C ILE A 104 -3.45 -24.64 5.46
N LEU A 105 -3.58 -25.91 5.85
CA LEU A 105 -2.44 -26.79 6.11
C LEU A 105 -1.63 -27.07 4.84
N ARG A 106 -2.27 -27.11 3.66
CA ARG A 106 -1.59 -27.26 2.37
C ARG A 106 -0.67 -26.09 2.02
N ASN A 107 -0.98 -24.88 2.50
CA ASN A 107 -0.33 -23.65 2.07
C ASN A 107 0.50 -22.96 3.18
N LEU A 108 0.61 -23.56 4.38
CA LEU A 108 1.47 -23.03 5.42
C LEU A 108 2.96 -23.28 5.10
N PRO A 109 3.87 -22.31 5.34
CA PRO A 109 5.27 -22.39 4.95
C PRO A 109 6.11 -23.22 5.94
N TYR A 110 5.61 -24.37 6.38
CA TYR A 110 6.29 -25.20 7.38
C TYR A 110 6.64 -26.57 6.81
N ASN A 111 7.72 -26.59 6.02
CA ASN A 111 8.30 -27.85 5.51
C ASN A 111 8.90 -28.75 6.61
N ASN A 112 8.90 -28.32 7.89
CA ASN A 112 9.61 -28.99 8.99
C ASN A 112 8.74 -29.16 10.27
N ILE A 113 7.46 -29.53 10.15
CA ILE A 113 6.69 -29.91 11.33
C ILE A 113 6.98 -31.38 11.67
N SER A 114 7.61 -31.64 12.80
CA SER A 114 7.89 -33.03 13.23
C SER A 114 6.60 -33.80 13.53
N ALA A 115 6.56 -35.08 13.15
CA ALA A 115 5.43 -35.98 13.41
C ALA A 115 5.13 -36.12 14.92
N SER A 116 6.14 -36.01 15.78
CA SER A 116 6.01 -36.03 17.24
C SER A 116 5.26 -34.80 17.77
N PHE A 117 5.57 -33.61 17.27
CA PHE A 117 4.91 -32.36 17.66
C PHE A 117 3.41 -32.35 17.30
N ILE A 118 3.06 -32.86 16.12
CA ILE A 118 1.67 -33.02 15.67
C ILE A 118 0.95 -34.03 16.57
N LYS A 119 1.57 -35.18 16.85
CA LYS A 119 0.99 -36.22 17.70
C LYS A 119 0.70 -35.71 19.11
N GLU A 120 1.63 -34.97 19.72
CA GLU A 120 1.50 -34.45 21.08
C GLU A 120 0.37 -33.40 21.20
N HIS A 121 0.33 -32.44 20.28
CA HIS A 121 -0.67 -31.35 20.32
C HIS A 121 -2.08 -31.80 19.88
N ILE A 122 -2.20 -32.84 19.04
CA ILE A 122 -3.48 -33.46 18.68
C ILE A 122 -3.98 -34.38 19.82
N LEU A 123 -3.09 -35.04 20.56
CA LEU A 123 -3.48 -35.81 21.75
C LEU A 123 -3.98 -34.91 22.88
N GLU A 124 -3.37 -33.74 23.09
CA GLU A 124 -3.93 -32.70 23.98
C GLU A 124 -5.32 -32.23 23.52
N ALA A 125 -5.57 -32.18 22.20
CA ALA A 125 -6.88 -31.89 21.61
C ALA A 125 -7.93 -32.94 22.00
N LYS A 126 -7.55 -34.23 21.92
CA LYS A 126 -8.39 -35.39 22.26
C LYS A 126 -8.88 -35.32 23.72
N ILE A 127 -8.06 -34.81 24.63
CA ILE A 127 -8.40 -34.67 26.06
C ILE A 127 -9.35 -33.48 26.31
N LYS A 128 -9.11 -32.33 25.67
CA LYS A 128 -9.97 -31.14 25.86
C LYS A 128 -11.33 -31.23 25.15
N ILE A 129 -11.41 -31.94 24.01
CA ILE A 129 -12.66 -32.17 23.27
C ILE A 129 -13.56 -33.18 23.98
N LYS A 130 -13.00 -34.11 24.78
CA LYS A 130 -13.79 -35.03 25.62
C LYS A 130 -14.51 -34.34 26.79
N ASN A 131 -14.05 -33.16 27.19
CA ASN A 131 -14.54 -32.42 28.36
C ASN A 131 -15.48 -31.25 28.01
N ARG A 132 -15.79 -31.03 26.73
CA ARG A 132 -16.85 -30.13 26.29
C ARG A 132 -17.88 -31.00 25.58
N ASP A 133 -19.13 -30.96 26.02
CA ASP A 133 -20.29 -31.58 25.35
C ASP A 133 -20.56 -30.90 23.99
N ILE A 134 -19.59 -30.99 23.08
CA ILE A 134 -19.71 -30.58 21.69
C ILE A 134 -19.64 -31.88 20.91
N GLU A 135 -20.81 -32.37 20.48
CA GLU A 135 -20.93 -33.48 19.52
C GLU A 135 -20.30 -33.05 18.19
N ILE A 136 -18.99 -33.25 18.07
CA ILE A 136 -18.33 -33.29 16.77
C ILE A 136 -18.53 -34.70 16.24
N TYR A 137 -19.26 -34.81 15.13
CA TYR A 137 -19.59 -36.06 14.46
C TYR A 137 -18.34 -36.94 14.27
N PRO A 138 -18.44 -38.27 14.46
CA PRO A 138 -17.31 -39.21 14.38
C PRO A 138 -16.52 -39.12 13.06
N ASP A 139 -17.19 -38.76 11.97
CA ASP A 139 -16.64 -38.77 10.62
C ASP A 139 -15.75 -37.54 10.31
N ASP A 140 -15.98 -36.42 10.97
CA ASP A 140 -15.18 -35.20 10.86
C ASP A 140 -13.81 -35.34 11.55
N LYS A 141 -13.77 -36.09 12.65
CA LYS A 141 -12.52 -36.48 13.32
C LYS A 141 -11.71 -37.41 12.42
N ARG A 142 -12.36 -38.42 11.83
CA ARG A 142 -11.72 -39.42 10.95
C ARG A 142 -11.05 -38.77 9.73
N LEU A 143 -11.72 -37.81 9.09
CA LEU A 143 -11.20 -37.09 7.93
C LEU A 143 -9.93 -36.28 8.24
N LEU A 144 -9.93 -35.56 9.36
CA LEU A 144 -8.80 -34.71 9.78
C LEU A 144 -7.57 -35.55 10.16
N TYR A 145 -7.76 -36.69 10.84
CA TYR A 145 -6.67 -37.61 11.16
C TYR A 145 -6.04 -38.24 9.92
N SER A 146 -6.87 -38.62 8.94
CA SER A 146 -6.39 -39.22 7.67
C SER A 146 -5.59 -38.22 6.83
N ILE A 147 -6.07 -36.99 6.67
CA ILE A 147 -5.39 -35.95 5.87
C ILE A 147 -4.06 -35.55 6.51
N ILE A 148 -4.01 -35.39 7.84
CA ILE A 148 -2.79 -35.04 8.56
C ILE A 148 -1.78 -36.19 8.48
N TRP A 149 -2.21 -37.44 8.65
CA TRP A 149 -1.32 -38.60 8.64
C TRP A 149 -0.71 -38.89 7.26
N ILE A 150 -1.49 -38.76 6.19
CA ILE A 150 -1.04 -38.91 4.80
C ILE A 150 0.01 -37.84 4.45
N LYS A 151 -0.23 -36.59 4.87
CA LYS A 151 0.66 -35.45 4.63
C LYS A 151 1.95 -35.49 5.45
N THR A 152 1.93 -36.04 6.66
CA THR A 152 3.14 -36.13 7.50
C THR A 152 4.15 -37.19 7.05
N ASN A 153 3.79 -38.08 6.13
CA ASN A 153 4.65 -39.20 5.73
C ASN A 153 4.98 -39.29 4.23
N ASP A 154 4.47 -38.38 3.38
CA ASP A 154 4.69 -38.40 1.91
C ASP A 154 4.49 -39.78 1.24
N ILE A 155 3.50 -40.56 1.71
CA ILE A 155 3.24 -41.91 1.18
C ILE A 155 2.14 -41.87 0.12
N ILE A 156 2.50 -42.21 -1.13
CA ILE A 156 1.55 -42.73 -2.12
C ILE A 156 1.28 -44.18 -1.74
N VAL A 157 0.04 -44.48 -1.33
CA VAL A 157 -0.38 -45.83 -0.92
C VAL A 157 -0.93 -46.55 -2.14
N ASP A 158 -0.27 -47.63 -2.56
CA ASP A 158 -0.79 -48.55 -3.57
C ASP A 158 -2.01 -49.34 -3.05
N GLU A 159 -2.82 -49.89 -3.96
CA GLU A 159 -4.07 -50.59 -3.61
C GLU A 159 -3.85 -51.81 -2.69
N GLU A 160 -2.70 -52.48 -2.84
CA GLU A 160 -2.37 -53.66 -2.03
C GLU A 160 -2.13 -53.27 -0.55
N ARG A 161 -1.47 -52.13 -0.33
CA ARG A 161 -1.23 -51.58 1.00
C ARG A 161 -2.47 -50.90 1.58
N LEU A 162 -3.35 -50.35 0.74
CA LEU A 162 -4.63 -49.77 1.15
C LEU A 162 -5.58 -50.83 1.73
N GLU A 163 -5.61 -52.04 1.18
CA GLU A 163 -6.40 -53.18 1.69
C GLU A 163 -5.96 -53.65 3.08
N SER A 164 -4.72 -53.34 3.49
CA SER A 164 -4.22 -53.63 4.84
C SER A 164 -4.74 -52.65 5.92
N PHE A 165 -5.37 -51.53 5.52
CA PHE A 165 -5.84 -50.52 6.46
C PHE A 165 -7.13 -50.98 7.17
N PRO A 166 -7.37 -50.54 8.42
CA PRO A 166 -8.67 -50.74 9.07
C PRO A 166 -9.80 -50.21 8.17
N GLY A 167 -10.92 -50.94 8.06
CA GLY A 167 -11.95 -50.69 7.04
C GLY A 167 -12.44 -49.24 6.98
N GLU A 168 -12.56 -48.58 8.13
CA GLU A 168 -12.98 -47.17 8.24
C GLU A 168 -11.96 -46.18 7.63
N LEU A 169 -10.66 -46.46 7.75
CA LEU A 169 -9.58 -45.64 7.21
C LEU A 169 -9.42 -45.86 5.69
N ARG A 170 -9.66 -47.10 5.26
CA ARG A 170 -9.65 -47.52 3.85
C ARG A 170 -10.72 -46.81 3.03
N GLU A 171 -11.96 -46.79 3.53
CA GLU A 171 -13.09 -46.11 2.88
C GLU A 171 -12.89 -44.59 2.82
N ALA A 172 -12.40 -43.97 3.90
CA ALA A 172 -12.12 -42.53 3.94
C ALA A 172 -11.05 -42.11 2.90
N TYR A 173 -10.01 -42.93 2.71
CA TYR A 173 -8.99 -42.70 1.68
C TYR A 173 -9.57 -42.79 0.26
N ARG A 174 -10.38 -43.82 -0.03
CA ARG A 174 -11.03 -44.01 -1.34
C ARG A 174 -11.99 -42.87 -1.69
N LEU A 175 -12.76 -42.41 -0.71
CA LEU A 175 -13.74 -41.33 -0.88
C LEU A 175 -13.07 -39.95 -1.11
N ALA A 176 -11.97 -39.66 -0.41
CA ALA A 176 -11.21 -38.43 -0.60
C ALA A 176 -10.56 -38.34 -2.00
N TYR A 177 -10.25 -39.49 -2.61
CA TYR A 177 -9.61 -39.56 -3.93
C TYR A 177 -10.59 -39.43 -5.10
N LYS A 178 -11.88 -39.77 -4.92
CA LYS A 178 -12.87 -39.85 -6.02
C LYS A 178 -13.64 -38.56 -6.35
N SER A 179 -13.45 -37.44 -5.65
CA SER A 179 -14.15 -36.16 -5.92
C SER A 179 -15.70 -36.15 -5.87
N GLU A 180 -16.34 -37.24 -5.44
CA GLU A 180 -17.81 -37.36 -5.33
C GLU A 180 -18.38 -36.77 -4.03
N TYR A 181 -17.52 -36.37 -3.08
CA TYR A 181 -17.93 -35.89 -1.75
C TYR A 181 -18.62 -34.51 -1.73
N THR A 182 -18.44 -33.70 -2.78
CA THR A 182 -19.02 -32.36 -2.87
C THR A 182 -20.53 -32.41 -3.04
N ARG A 183 -21.05 -33.46 -3.70
CA ARG A 183 -22.46 -33.53 -4.14
C ARG A 183 -23.43 -33.99 -3.05
N PHE A 184 -22.99 -34.83 -2.10
CA PHE A 184 -23.83 -35.31 -0.99
C PHE A 184 -24.23 -34.20 -0.01
N PHE A 185 -23.41 -33.15 0.15
CA PHE A 185 -23.68 -32.06 1.09
C PHE A 185 -24.50 -30.91 0.49
N ASP A 186 -24.55 -30.76 -0.84
CA ASP A 186 -25.40 -29.74 -1.47
C ASP A 186 -26.90 -30.07 -1.33
N GLU A 187 -27.26 -31.33 -1.15
CA GLU A 187 -28.65 -31.79 -1.05
C GLU A 187 -29.21 -31.80 0.41
N GLU A 188 -28.35 -31.89 1.44
CA GLU A 188 -28.76 -31.97 2.86
C GLU A 188 -28.77 -30.61 3.60
N LEU A 189 -28.19 -29.54 3.02
CA LEU A 189 -27.93 -28.28 3.74
C LEU A 189 -29.05 -27.21 3.65
N ASP A 190 -30.25 -27.54 3.18
CA ASP A 190 -31.39 -26.61 3.08
C ASP A 190 -32.30 -26.56 4.33
N ILE A 191 -31.79 -26.90 5.53
CA ILE A 191 -32.54 -26.78 6.78
C ILE A 191 -32.20 -25.43 7.46
N ARG A 192 -33.15 -24.49 7.43
CA ARG A 192 -33.07 -23.18 8.11
C ARG A 192 -33.48 -23.32 9.59
N PRO A 193 -32.87 -22.56 10.53
CA PRO A 193 -33.32 -22.53 11.92
C PRO A 193 -34.74 -21.97 12.03
N THR A 194 -35.45 -22.37 13.08
CA THR A 194 -36.82 -21.90 13.30
C THR A 194 -36.83 -20.42 13.68
N GLU A 195 -37.92 -19.71 13.33
CA GLU A 195 -38.07 -18.27 13.55
C GLU A 195 -37.94 -17.89 15.05
N GLN A 196 -38.29 -18.82 15.94
CA GLN A 196 -38.18 -18.66 17.39
C GLN A 196 -36.73 -18.69 17.89
N GLU A 197 -35.91 -19.62 17.40
CA GLU A 197 -34.48 -19.72 17.76
C GLU A 197 -33.70 -18.48 17.31
N TYR A 198 -34.09 -17.91 16.17
CA TYR A 198 -33.50 -16.68 15.66
C TYR A 198 -33.80 -15.47 16.56
N GLU A 199 -35.04 -15.31 17.02
CA GLU A 199 -35.42 -14.19 17.90
C GLU A 199 -34.85 -14.32 19.32
N ASP A 200 -34.68 -15.53 19.83
CA ASP A 200 -34.07 -15.76 21.16
C ASP A 200 -32.57 -15.40 21.17
N MET A 201 -31.84 -15.76 20.11
CA MET A 201 -30.44 -15.36 19.96
C MET A 201 -30.28 -13.84 19.79
N LYS A 202 -31.22 -13.19 19.11
CA LYS A 202 -31.22 -11.74 18.91
C LYS A 202 -31.45 -10.97 20.22
N LYS A 203 -32.39 -11.41 21.04
CA LYS A 203 -32.64 -10.85 22.40
C LYS A 203 -31.43 -10.98 23.33
N LEU A 204 -30.75 -12.12 23.31
CA LEU A 204 -29.54 -12.36 24.11
C LEU A 204 -28.41 -11.40 23.72
N LEU A 205 -28.27 -11.12 22.43
CA LEU A 205 -27.31 -10.14 21.92
C LEU A 205 -27.67 -8.72 22.38
N ASP A 206 -28.92 -8.29 22.20
CA ASP A 206 -29.36 -6.91 22.48
C ASP A 206 -29.21 -6.53 23.98
N ASN A 207 -29.48 -7.49 24.88
CA ASN A 207 -29.26 -7.30 26.31
C ASN A 207 -27.78 -7.13 26.68
N HIS A 208 -26.89 -7.87 26.01
CA HIS A 208 -25.44 -7.76 26.22
C HIS A 208 -24.87 -6.44 25.67
N PHE A 209 -25.46 -5.87 24.62
CA PHE A 209 -25.03 -4.58 24.06
C PHE A 209 -25.44 -3.37 24.90
N SER A 210 -26.60 -3.45 25.56
CA SER A 210 -27.12 -2.34 26.36
C SER A 210 -26.28 -2.08 27.61
N SER A 211 -25.76 -3.14 28.26
CA SER A 211 -24.87 -3.00 29.42
C SER A 211 -23.49 -2.46 29.06
N THR A 212 -22.94 -2.83 27.91
CA THR A 212 -21.58 -2.39 27.49
C THR A 212 -21.51 -0.94 27.01
N GLN A 213 -22.62 -0.32 26.64
CA GLN A 213 -22.66 1.10 26.22
C GLN A 213 -22.61 2.07 27.42
N VAL A 214 -23.16 1.68 28.57
CA VAL A 214 -23.13 2.49 29.80
C VAL A 214 -21.70 2.58 30.35
N ASP A 215 -20.99 1.46 30.41
CA ASP A 215 -19.58 1.40 30.86
C ASP A 215 -18.63 2.17 29.92
N ALA A 216 -18.97 2.22 28.64
CA ALA A 216 -18.23 2.93 27.60
C ALA A 216 -18.30 4.45 27.74
N ALA A 217 -19.46 4.98 28.17
CA ALA A 217 -19.68 6.40 28.36
C ALA A 217 -18.90 6.92 29.59
N ILE A 218 -18.94 6.16 30.70
CA ILE A 218 -18.25 6.51 31.96
C ILE A 218 -16.72 6.56 31.78
N LYS A 219 -16.13 5.63 31.01
CA LYS A 219 -14.68 5.65 30.71
C LYS A 219 -14.26 6.81 29.79
N LYS A 220 -15.16 7.31 28.94
CA LYS A 220 -14.88 8.39 27.98
C LYS A 220 -14.86 9.77 28.64
N GLU A 221 -15.63 9.98 29.70
CA GLU A 221 -15.57 11.21 30.51
C GLU A 221 -14.26 11.27 31.30
N LYS A 222 -13.86 10.19 31.97
CA LYS A 222 -12.59 10.13 32.73
C LYS A 222 -11.34 10.42 31.89
N SER A 223 -11.28 9.93 30.64
CA SER A 223 -10.10 10.16 29.79
C SER A 223 -10.04 11.56 29.17
N LYS A 224 -11.18 12.26 29.09
CA LYS A 224 -11.25 13.65 28.61
C LYS A 224 -10.61 14.59 29.62
N ASP A 225 -10.87 14.36 30.91
CA ASP A 225 -10.32 15.15 32.00
C ASP A 225 -8.80 14.93 32.16
N GLU A 226 -8.32 13.71 31.95
CA GLU A 226 -6.88 13.41 31.97
C GLU A 226 -6.10 13.97 30.77
N MET A 227 -6.73 14.08 29.59
CA MET A 227 -6.10 14.68 28.39
C MET A 227 -5.98 16.21 28.47
N LEU A 228 -6.87 16.89 29.19
CA LEU A 228 -6.83 18.35 29.37
C LEU A 228 -5.62 18.78 30.22
N VAL A 229 -5.12 17.92 31.11
CA VAL A 229 -4.01 18.22 32.02
C VAL A 229 -2.62 18.00 31.38
N LYS A 230 -2.51 17.18 30.32
CA LYS A 230 -1.20 16.81 29.71
C LYS A 230 -0.77 17.65 28.50
N LYS A 231 -1.50 18.71 28.15
CA LYS A 231 -1.27 19.47 26.91
C LYS A 231 -0.48 20.78 27.13
N VAL A 232 0.65 20.73 27.82
CA VAL A 232 1.60 21.85 27.90
C VAL A 232 3.02 21.28 27.88
N ASN A 233 3.84 21.69 26.90
CA ASN A 233 5.29 21.46 26.79
C ASN A 233 5.80 20.13 26.18
N THR A 234 5.47 19.84 24.92
CA THR A 234 6.35 19.05 24.05
C THR A 234 6.41 19.69 22.66
N PRO A 235 7.58 20.10 22.14
CA PRO A 235 7.69 20.66 20.79
C PRO A 235 7.27 19.59 19.78
N LEU A 236 6.26 19.89 18.96
CA LEU A 236 5.73 18.94 17.97
C LEU A 236 6.76 18.73 16.85
N LYS A 237 7.09 17.46 16.56
CA LYS A 237 8.00 17.01 15.49
C LYS A 237 7.73 17.62 14.09
N TYR A 238 6.52 18.14 13.88
CA TYR A 238 5.96 18.52 12.57
C TYR A 238 6.10 20.00 12.18
N VAL A 239 6.72 20.85 13.00
CA VAL A 239 6.79 22.30 12.74
C VAL A 239 7.74 22.63 11.57
N ASN A 240 8.74 21.79 11.34
CA ASN A 240 9.78 22.03 10.34
C ASN A 240 9.50 21.41 8.96
N GLU A 241 8.45 20.58 8.82
CA GLU A 241 8.12 19.93 7.55
C GLU A 241 7.58 20.96 6.54
N LYS A 242 8.12 20.95 5.32
CA LYS A 242 7.80 21.94 4.28
C LYS A 242 7.76 21.29 2.91
N TYR A 243 6.80 21.70 2.10
CA TYR A 243 6.78 21.41 0.67
C TYR A 243 7.37 22.58 -0.10
N PHE A 244 8.55 22.37 -0.69
CA PHE A 244 9.25 23.38 -1.48
C PHE A 244 8.79 23.29 -2.93
N ILE A 245 8.51 24.45 -3.51
CA ILE A 245 8.01 24.60 -4.87
C ILE A 245 8.96 25.52 -5.62
N PHE A 246 9.50 24.99 -6.71
CA PHE A 246 10.41 25.68 -7.62
C PHE A 246 9.71 25.83 -8.96
N GLU A 247 9.42 27.08 -9.32
CA GLU A 247 8.68 27.41 -10.53
C GLU A 247 9.57 27.37 -11.77
N ASP A 248 9.00 26.85 -12.86
CA ASP A 248 9.63 26.67 -14.15
C ASP A 248 8.79 27.37 -15.25
N VAL A 249 9.31 28.50 -15.75
CA VAL A 249 8.89 29.34 -16.92
C VAL A 249 7.77 30.39 -16.75
N LEU A 250 8.22 31.62 -17.02
CA LEU A 250 7.57 32.90 -17.35
C LEU A 250 6.24 32.84 -18.13
N GLY A 251 5.19 33.37 -17.52
CA GLY A 251 4.06 33.94 -18.26
C GLY A 251 4.47 35.15 -19.12
N LYS A 252 3.67 35.47 -20.14
CA LYS A 252 3.93 36.50 -21.16
C LYS A 252 4.13 37.94 -20.63
N ASN A 253 3.90 38.20 -19.35
CA ASN A 253 4.05 39.52 -18.73
C ASN A 253 5.04 39.43 -17.55
N GLU A 254 6.10 40.23 -17.61
CA GLU A 254 7.27 40.20 -16.72
C GLU A 254 6.94 40.30 -15.21
N GLN A 255 7.49 39.39 -14.39
CA GLN A 255 8.49 39.67 -13.34
C GLN A 255 8.53 38.54 -12.27
N ARG A 256 9.71 37.90 -12.22
CA ARG A 256 10.30 37.07 -11.15
C ARG A 256 9.66 35.70 -10.95
N VAL A 257 10.48 34.66 -11.18
CA VAL A 257 10.28 33.31 -10.63
C VAL A 257 9.97 33.46 -9.15
N LYS A 258 8.89 32.89 -8.64
CA LYS A 258 8.55 32.98 -7.21
C LYS A 258 8.58 31.61 -6.58
N ASN A 259 9.76 31.18 -6.15
CA ASN A 259 9.86 29.98 -5.35
C ASN A 259 9.25 30.22 -3.98
N PHE A 260 8.51 29.25 -3.45
CA PHE A 260 7.97 29.32 -2.10
C PHE A 260 7.96 27.95 -1.43
N ALA A 261 7.87 27.97 -0.11
CA ALA A 261 7.67 26.79 0.70
C ALA A 261 6.28 26.85 1.36
N PHE A 262 5.52 25.76 1.24
CA PHE A 262 4.27 25.57 1.96
C PHE A 262 4.49 24.71 3.19
N ASN A 263 4.18 25.24 4.37
CA ASN A 263 4.15 24.49 5.63
C ASN A 263 2.72 23.95 5.86
N PRO A 264 2.49 22.63 5.76
CA PRO A 264 1.15 22.07 5.92
C PRO A 264 0.67 22.02 7.38
N TYR A 265 1.57 22.14 8.36
CA TYR A 265 1.22 22.25 9.79
C TYR A 265 0.65 23.64 10.11
N GLU A 266 1.40 24.68 9.75
CA GLU A 266 1.02 26.08 9.96
C GLU A 266 0.02 26.58 8.93
N LYS A 267 -0.16 25.82 7.84
CA LYS A 267 -0.90 26.21 6.63
C LYS A 267 -0.41 27.55 6.08
N LYS A 268 0.90 27.77 6.11
CA LYS A 268 1.53 29.05 5.78
C LYS A 268 2.46 28.90 4.59
N ILE A 269 2.47 29.92 3.74
CA ILE A 269 3.42 30.06 2.64
C ILE A 269 4.55 30.99 3.07
N SER A 270 5.78 30.63 2.73
CA SER A 270 6.98 31.42 2.95
C SER A 270 7.75 31.56 1.64
N ASP A 271 8.13 32.79 1.30
CA ASP A 271 9.00 33.03 0.15
C ASP A 271 10.39 32.43 0.40
N ILE A 272 11.00 31.91 -0.66
CA ILE A 272 12.38 31.40 -0.64
C ILE A 272 13.17 32.00 -1.80
N ALA A 273 14.49 31.82 -1.78
CA ALA A 273 15.38 32.39 -2.77
C ALA A 273 15.04 31.92 -4.19
N TYR A 274 15.15 32.85 -5.12
CA TYR A 274 14.86 32.62 -6.52
C TYR A 274 15.86 31.66 -7.14
N ILE A 275 15.37 30.78 -8.02
CA ILE A 275 16.23 29.85 -8.75
C ILE A 275 17.16 30.68 -9.65
N PRO A 276 18.46 30.36 -9.69
CA PRO A 276 19.43 31.14 -10.46
C PRO A 276 19.20 31.05 -11.98
N ASP A 277 18.72 29.91 -12.49
CA ASP A 277 18.44 29.70 -13.91
C ASP A 277 17.04 29.12 -14.14
N LEU A 278 16.30 29.70 -15.08
CA LEU A 278 15.02 29.19 -15.55
C LEU A 278 15.19 27.82 -16.20
N ARG A 279 14.33 26.87 -15.82
CA ARG A 279 14.29 25.52 -16.38
C ARG A 279 12.83 25.03 -16.48
N LYS A 280 12.62 23.78 -16.91
CA LYS A 280 11.34 23.06 -16.88
C LYS A 280 11.55 21.56 -16.78
N GLY A 281 10.72 20.89 -16.00
CA GLY A 281 10.79 19.42 -15.87
C GLY A 281 12.08 18.96 -15.20
N SER A 282 12.55 19.73 -14.22
CA SER A 282 13.72 19.37 -13.42
C SER A 282 13.36 18.24 -12.46
N ALA A 283 14.27 17.30 -12.27
CA ALA A 283 14.12 16.30 -11.23
C ALA A 283 14.66 16.85 -9.91
N SER A 284 14.12 16.42 -8.78
CA SER A 284 14.57 16.91 -7.47
C SER A 284 14.85 15.79 -6.49
N ILE A 285 15.79 16.04 -5.59
CA ILE A 285 16.04 15.17 -4.45
C ILE A 285 16.56 15.99 -3.27
N ILE A 286 16.21 15.59 -2.06
CA ILE A 286 16.79 16.14 -0.83
C ILE A 286 17.91 15.22 -0.37
N ILE A 287 19.07 15.79 -0.05
CA ILE A 287 20.14 15.13 0.71
C ILE A 287 20.43 16.04 1.91
N ASP A 288 20.31 15.50 3.12
CA ASP A 288 20.37 16.25 4.38
C ASP A 288 19.43 17.47 4.42
N LYS A 289 20.00 18.69 4.35
CA LYS A 289 19.29 19.97 4.39
C LYS A 289 19.42 20.73 3.08
N THR A 290 19.80 20.03 2.01
CA THR A 290 20.04 20.61 0.70
C THR A 290 19.12 19.94 -0.32
N ILE A 291 18.42 20.77 -1.08
CA ILE A 291 17.61 20.33 -2.21
C ILE A 291 18.48 20.42 -3.46
N PHE A 292 18.59 19.33 -4.19
CA PHE A 292 19.26 19.28 -5.47
C PHE A 292 18.22 19.25 -6.57
N LEU A 293 18.33 20.19 -7.50
CA LEU A 293 17.60 20.19 -8.76
C LEU A 293 18.54 19.73 -9.85
N VAL A 294 18.19 18.61 -10.48
CA VAL A 294 19.01 17.94 -11.49
C VAL A 294 18.38 18.15 -12.86
N ASN A 295 19.22 18.60 -13.80
CA ASN A 295 18.84 18.80 -15.20
C ASN A 295 17.58 19.71 -15.38
N GLY A 296 16.77 19.47 -16.42
CA GLY A 296 15.64 20.30 -16.85
C GLY A 296 15.89 21.08 -18.15
N PHE A 297 14.81 21.52 -18.82
CA PHE A 297 14.92 22.36 -20.01
C PHE A 297 14.94 23.87 -19.67
N GLY A 298 16.11 24.53 -19.65
CA GLY A 298 16.22 26.00 -19.75
C GLY A 298 15.80 26.62 -21.09
N ASP A 299 15.90 27.96 -21.20
CA ASP A 299 15.41 28.77 -22.34
C ASP A 299 15.61 28.07 -23.70
N PRO A 300 14.53 27.75 -24.44
CA PRO A 300 14.64 27.10 -25.75
C PRO A 300 15.45 27.91 -26.77
N LYS A 301 15.68 29.21 -26.53
CA LYS A 301 16.49 30.10 -27.37
C LYS A 301 17.98 30.12 -27.00
N ALA A 302 18.36 29.59 -25.84
CA ALA A 302 19.76 29.54 -25.42
C ALA A 302 20.52 28.51 -26.27
N LYS A 303 21.42 28.99 -27.13
CA LYS A 303 22.37 28.19 -27.91
C LYS A 303 23.52 27.61 -27.07
N SER A 304 23.45 27.66 -25.73
CA SER A 304 24.55 27.23 -24.86
C SER A 304 24.61 25.70 -24.72
N THR A 305 25.83 25.24 -24.45
CA THR A 305 26.36 23.89 -24.56
C THR A 305 25.68 22.83 -23.66
N TYR A 306 25.62 21.62 -24.22
CA TYR A 306 24.96 20.37 -23.83
C TYR A 306 25.32 19.78 -22.45
N THR A 307 25.01 20.47 -21.36
CA THR A 307 25.61 20.14 -20.06
C THR A 307 24.58 20.03 -18.93
N ASP A 308 24.85 19.14 -17.98
CA ASP A 308 24.03 18.91 -16.77
C ASP A 308 24.23 20.06 -15.78
N TYR A 309 23.14 20.73 -15.45
CA TYR A 309 23.13 21.81 -14.48
C TYR A 309 22.47 21.27 -13.22
N VAL A 310 23.28 20.77 -12.29
CA VAL A 310 22.78 20.50 -10.94
C VAL A 310 22.91 21.77 -10.12
N CYS A 311 21.77 22.27 -9.66
CA CYS A 311 21.70 23.36 -8.68
C CYS A 311 21.40 22.79 -7.31
N SER A 312 22.00 23.36 -6.28
CA SER A 312 21.70 23.01 -4.90
C SER A 312 21.11 24.22 -4.16
N TYR A 313 20.12 23.97 -3.32
CA TYR A 313 19.48 24.95 -2.47
C TYR A 313 19.62 24.54 -1.02
N ASP A 314 20.36 25.33 -0.25
CA ASP A 314 20.54 25.13 1.18
C ASP A 314 19.33 25.69 1.94
N ILE A 315 18.54 24.79 2.53
CA ILE A 315 17.30 25.14 3.25
C ILE A 315 17.59 26.07 4.43
N THR A 316 18.76 25.94 5.07
CA THR A 316 19.11 26.70 6.28
C THR A 316 19.59 28.11 5.94
N LYS A 317 20.26 28.28 4.81
CA LYS A 317 20.80 29.57 4.36
C LYS A 317 19.84 30.31 3.44
N ASN A 318 18.80 29.64 2.91
CA ASN A 318 17.94 30.17 1.87
C ASN A 318 18.76 30.70 0.69
N ALA A 319 19.68 29.88 0.20
CA ALA A 319 20.67 30.27 -0.80
C ALA A 319 20.92 29.15 -1.80
N TRP A 320 21.28 29.54 -3.03
CA TRP A 320 21.56 28.65 -4.14
C TRP A 320 23.05 28.56 -4.46
N GLU A 321 23.47 27.38 -4.88
CA GLU A 321 24.74 27.15 -5.57
C GLU A 321 24.44 26.47 -6.93
N THR A 322 25.14 26.89 -7.97
CA THR A 322 24.96 26.37 -9.33
C THR A 322 26.15 25.50 -9.74
N ASN A 323 25.89 24.52 -10.61
CA ASN A 323 26.91 23.66 -11.22
C ASN A 323 27.84 23.00 -10.20
N ILE A 324 27.23 22.44 -9.16
CA ILE A 324 27.96 21.81 -8.05
C ILE A 324 28.69 20.52 -8.46
N PHE A 325 28.28 19.86 -9.54
CA PHE A 325 28.98 18.71 -10.11
C PHE A 325 29.90 19.19 -11.23
N GLY A 326 31.18 18.82 -11.17
CA GLY A 326 32.17 19.18 -12.20
C GLY A 326 32.03 18.38 -13.51
N THR A 327 31.22 17.31 -13.49
CA THR A 327 30.99 16.42 -14.64
C THR A 327 29.68 16.78 -15.32
N GLN A 328 29.71 16.88 -16.64
CA GLN A 328 28.54 17.23 -17.45
C GLN A 328 27.86 15.96 -17.99
N THR A 329 26.54 15.85 -17.85
CA THR A 329 25.73 14.82 -18.54
C THR A 329 24.92 15.43 -19.68
N VAL A 330 24.36 14.55 -20.52
CA VAL A 330 23.35 14.95 -21.50
C VAL A 330 22.15 15.52 -20.76
N ARG A 331 21.67 16.67 -21.25
CA ARG A 331 20.47 17.32 -20.74
C ARG A 331 19.25 16.41 -20.86
N ARG A 332 18.50 16.32 -19.76
CA ARG A 332 17.33 15.44 -19.60
C ARG A 332 16.20 16.19 -18.89
N CYS A 333 14.94 15.95 -19.22
CA CYS A 333 13.80 16.49 -18.46
C CYS A 333 12.83 15.39 -18.06
N ASN A 334 11.95 15.68 -17.10
CA ASN A 334 10.92 14.76 -16.61
C ASN A 334 11.50 13.40 -16.19
N SER A 335 12.75 13.40 -15.73
CA SER A 335 13.36 12.22 -15.12
C SER A 335 12.96 12.12 -13.66
N THR A 336 13.05 10.92 -13.10
CA THR A 336 12.84 10.72 -11.66
C THR A 336 14.18 10.57 -10.94
N MET A 337 14.29 11.15 -9.74
CA MET A 337 15.42 10.94 -8.83
C MET A 337 15.01 9.98 -7.71
N VAL A 338 15.90 9.05 -7.42
CA VAL A 338 15.63 7.87 -6.61
C VAL A 338 16.82 7.68 -5.69
N ARG A 339 16.65 7.77 -4.36
CA ARG A 339 17.73 7.51 -3.40
C ARG A 339 18.28 6.09 -3.51
N VAL A 340 19.59 5.95 -3.37
CA VAL A 340 20.22 4.63 -3.18
C VAL A 340 19.87 4.13 -1.77
N PRO A 341 19.33 2.91 -1.62
CA PRO A 341 19.08 2.32 -0.30
C PRO A 341 20.39 2.18 0.47
N ASP A 342 20.33 2.43 1.77
CA ASP A 342 21.47 2.31 2.69
C ASP A 342 22.66 3.26 2.39
N ASN A 343 22.52 4.17 1.42
CA ASN A 343 23.42 5.30 1.18
C ASN A 343 22.64 6.60 1.02
N ASP A 344 22.60 7.40 2.08
CA ASP A 344 21.85 8.66 2.13
C ASP A 344 22.47 9.78 1.28
N LYS A 345 23.70 9.60 0.78
CA LYS A 345 24.43 10.57 -0.06
C LYS A 345 24.45 10.21 -1.54
N GLN A 346 23.69 9.21 -1.95
CA GLN A 346 23.64 8.78 -3.35
C GLN A 346 22.22 8.70 -3.90
N ALA A 347 22.08 8.95 -5.20
CA ALA A 347 20.82 8.78 -5.90
C ALA A 347 20.98 8.37 -7.35
N TYR A 348 20.03 7.59 -7.83
CA TYR A 348 19.83 7.27 -9.23
C TYR A 348 18.95 8.32 -9.91
N GLN A 349 19.32 8.71 -11.13
CA GLN A 349 18.45 9.41 -12.07
C GLN A 349 18.00 8.43 -13.14
N ILE A 350 16.69 8.27 -13.29
CA ILE A 350 16.08 7.25 -14.15
C ILE A 350 15.09 7.88 -15.11
N GLY A 351 15.11 7.42 -16.36
CA GLY A 351 14.18 7.87 -17.40
C GLY A 351 14.32 9.34 -17.74
N GLY A 352 13.25 9.95 -18.25
CA GLY A 352 13.22 11.30 -18.79
C GLY A 352 13.48 11.37 -20.30
N MET A 353 13.32 12.56 -20.86
CA MET A 353 13.47 12.86 -22.28
C MET A 353 14.69 13.74 -22.53
N CYS A 354 15.44 13.41 -23.59
CA CYS A 354 16.60 14.13 -24.10
C CYS A 354 16.19 15.09 -25.24
N LYS A 355 17.15 15.87 -25.77
CA LYS A 355 16.91 17.06 -26.64
C LYS A 355 16.27 16.76 -28.02
N ASP A 356 16.11 15.49 -28.41
CA ASP A 356 15.58 15.06 -29.71
C ASP A 356 14.31 14.19 -29.57
N ASP A 357 13.54 14.37 -28.48
CA ASP A 357 12.45 13.46 -28.07
C ASP A 357 12.93 12.00 -27.93
N GLU A 358 14.23 11.82 -27.75
CA GLU A 358 14.86 10.55 -27.44
C GLU A 358 14.75 10.27 -25.94
N SER A 359 14.40 9.04 -25.64
CA SER A 359 14.28 8.52 -24.30
C SER A 359 15.64 8.31 -23.66
N ALA A 360 15.78 8.73 -22.40
CA ALA A 360 16.97 8.41 -21.63
C ALA A 360 16.97 6.91 -21.25
N ILE A 361 17.91 6.17 -21.82
CA ILE A 361 18.08 4.71 -21.61
C ILE A 361 19.14 4.38 -20.57
N ASP A 362 19.84 5.37 -20.02
CA ASP A 362 20.87 5.16 -19.01
C ASP A 362 20.39 5.59 -17.62
N ILE A 363 20.73 4.79 -16.61
CA ILE A 363 20.57 5.15 -15.21
C ILE A 363 21.85 5.81 -14.74
N LYS A 364 21.79 7.08 -14.37
CA LYS A 364 22.92 7.81 -13.77
C LYS A 364 22.93 7.63 -12.26
N LEU A 365 24.11 7.44 -11.68
CA LEU A 365 24.36 7.47 -10.25
C LEU A 365 25.04 8.79 -9.88
N TYR A 366 24.43 9.54 -8.98
CA TYR A 366 24.96 10.76 -8.39
C TYR A 366 25.49 10.45 -7.00
N ASP A 367 26.74 10.84 -6.74
CA ASP A 367 27.36 10.86 -5.43
C ASP A 367 27.49 12.31 -4.96
N PHE A 368 26.66 12.69 -3.99
CA PHE A 368 26.55 14.06 -3.48
C PHE A 368 27.65 14.41 -2.47
N GLU A 369 28.39 13.43 -1.96
CA GLU A 369 29.55 13.67 -1.09
C GLU A 369 30.80 13.94 -1.93
N LYS A 370 31.02 13.13 -2.98
CA LYS A 370 32.16 13.26 -3.90
C LYS A 370 31.91 14.26 -5.03
N LEU A 371 30.66 14.70 -5.19
CA LEU A 371 30.21 15.55 -6.30
C LEU A 371 30.59 14.95 -7.66
N SER A 372 30.37 13.64 -7.80
CA SER A 372 30.70 12.86 -9.00
C SER A 372 29.48 12.15 -9.58
N ILE A 373 29.47 11.98 -10.90
CA ILE A 373 28.39 11.31 -11.64
C ILE A 373 29.00 10.14 -12.42
N SER A 374 28.35 8.98 -12.36
CA SER A 374 28.69 7.80 -13.16
C SER A 374 27.45 7.18 -13.81
N THR A 375 27.64 6.34 -14.82
CA THR A 375 26.55 5.50 -15.35
C THR A 375 26.48 4.22 -14.52
N SER A 376 25.31 3.92 -13.96
CA SER A 376 25.07 2.69 -13.21
C SER A 376 24.75 1.51 -14.13
N CYS A 377 23.80 1.68 -15.04
CA CYS A 377 23.43 0.67 -16.03
C CYS A 377 22.69 1.29 -17.23
N ASP A 378 22.57 0.51 -18.31
CA ASP A 378 21.77 0.80 -19.49
C ASP A 378 20.52 -0.10 -19.49
N ILE A 379 19.35 0.49 -19.69
CA ILE A 379 18.05 -0.18 -19.65
C ILE A 379 17.42 -0.42 -21.04
N SER A 380 18.14 -0.10 -22.13
CA SER A 380 17.66 -0.30 -23.52
C SER A 380 17.29 -1.76 -23.81
N ASN A 381 18.05 -2.72 -23.28
CA ASN A 381 17.80 -4.16 -23.44
C ASN A 381 16.49 -4.64 -22.78
N TYR A 382 15.87 -3.84 -21.92
CA TYR A 382 14.60 -4.16 -21.24
C TYR A 382 13.37 -3.55 -21.95
N SER A 383 13.58 -2.88 -23.09
CA SER A 383 12.52 -2.20 -23.84
C SER A 383 11.77 -1.16 -23.00
N LEU A 384 12.52 -0.38 -22.21
CA LEU A 384 12.05 0.71 -21.36
C LEU A 384 12.55 2.03 -21.92
N PHE A 385 11.63 2.92 -22.29
CA PHE A 385 11.94 4.15 -23.00
C PHE A 385 11.21 5.37 -22.40
N ASN A 386 10.02 5.22 -21.84
CA ASN A 386 9.18 6.34 -21.40
C ASN A 386 8.87 6.31 -19.89
N ILE A 387 9.93 6.22 -19.09
CA ILE A 387 9.85 6.37 -17.63
C ILE A 387 9.95 7.85 -17.29
N GLN A 388 8.87 8.43 -16.75
CA GLN A 388 8.85 9.82 -16.28
C GLN A 388 8.30 9.96 -14.85
N ASN A 389 7.67 8.92 -14.33
CA ASN A 389 7.14 8.87 -12.97
C ASN A 389 7.72 7.68 -12.23
N GLY A 390 8.06 7.87 -10.96
CA GLY A 390 8.55 6.79 -10.12
C GLY A 390 8.47 7.14 -8.63
N ILE A 391 8.25 6.14 -7.79
CA ILE A 391 8.11 6.34 -6.34
C ILE A 391 8.61 5.14 -5.54
N LEU A 392 9.16 5.41 -4.35
CA LEU A 392 9.60 4.38 -3.41
C LEU A 392 8.41 3.88 -2.58
N VAL A 393 8.20 2.57 -2.58
CA VAL A 393 7.24 1.88 -1.71
C VAL A 393 7.89 0.61 -1.17
N ASP A 394 7.90 0.47 0.16
CA ASP A 394 8.43 -0.72 0.85
C ASP A 394 9.82 -1.17 0.33
N LYS A 395 10.77 -0.22 0.29
CA LYS A 395 12.17 -0.40 -0.18
C LYS A 395 12.36 -0.71 -1.67
N ALA A 396 11.30 -0.89 -2.44
CA ALA A 396 11.36 -1.04 -3.89
C ALA A 396 10.85 0.21 -4.59
N TYR A 397 11.48 0.56 -5.70
CA TYR A 397 10.98 1.61 -6.58
C TYR A 397 10.00 1.04 -7.59
N TYR A 398 8.90 1.77 -7.75
CA TYR A 398 7.89 1.52 -8.76
C TYR A 398 8.02 2.61 -9.81
N LEU A 399 8.53 2.25 -10.98
CA LEU A 399 8.75 3.14 -12.11
C LEU A 399 7.66 2.89 -13.16
N PHE A 400 7.07 3.95 -13.67
CA PHE A 400 5.95 3.87 -14.62
C PHE A 400 6.44 4.16 -16.03
N GLU A 401 6.53 3.09 -16.83
CA GLU A 401 6.83 3.11 -18.25
C GLU A 401 5.53 3.35 -19.02
N HIS A 402 5.47 4.44 -19.76
CA HIS A 402 4.29 4.79 -20.56
C HIS A 402 4.38 4.21 -21.95
N GLN A 403 3.23 4.09 -22.62
CA GLN A 403 3.21 3.79 -24.04
C GLN A 403 4.10 4.79 -24.81
N SER A 404 4.81 4.28 -25.81
CA SER A 404 5.70 5.05 -26.66
C SER A 404 5.68 4.47 -28.08
N LYS A 405 6.41 5.10 -29.01
CA LYS A 405 6.57 4.54 -30.36
C LYS A 405 7.26 3.17 -30.38
N TYR A 406 7.91 2.78 -29.28
CA TYR A 406 8.66 1.52 -29.15
C TYR A 406 7.89 0.44 -28.37
N ASN A 407 6.83 0.79 -27.66
CA ASN A 407 6.08 -0.15 -26.83
C ASN A 407 4.59 0.20 -26.79
N THR A 408 3.76 -0.78 -27.13
CA THR A 408 2.30 -0.63 -27.24
C THR A 408 1.59 -0.73 -25.89
N MET A 409 2.22 -1.22 -24.83
CA MET A 409 1.62 -1.35 -23.49
C MET A 409 2.46 -0.64 -22.44
N SER A 410 1.81 0.09 -21.54
CA SER A 410 2.46 0.66 -20.37
C SER A 410 2.82 -0.44 -19.38
N LYS A 411 3.92 -0.23 -18.66
CA LYS A 411 4.46 -1.19 -17.70
C LYS A 411 4.74 -0.51 -16.38
N VAL A 412 4.66 -1.26 -15.30
CA VAL A 412 5.23 -0.87 -14.01
C VAL A 412 6.46 -1.74 -13.76
N VAL A 413 7.57 -1.09 -13.45
CA VAL A 413 8.84 -1.73 -13.11
C VAL A 413 9.01 -1.63 -11.60
N ARG A 414 9.01 -2.78 -10.92
CA ARG A 414 9.38 -2.88 -9.52
C ARG A 414 10.85 -3.28 -9.43
N TRP A 415 11.68 -2.36 -8.95
CA TRP A 415 13.11 -2.57 -8.80
C TRP A 415 13.56 -2.30 -7.37
N ASP A 416 14.26 -3.27 -6.77
CA ASP A 416 14.98 -3.07 -5.52
C ASP A 416 16.41 -2.61 -5.86
N PRO A 417 16.82 -1.38 -5.51
CA PRO A 417 18.12 -0.86 -5.92
C PRO A 417 19.31 -1.46 -5.19
N ARG A 418 19.06 -2.37 -4.24
CA ARG A 418 20.10 -3.20 -3.61
C ARG A 418 20.48 -4.38 -4.50
N GLU A 419 19.64 -4.69 -5.49
CA GLU A 419 19.82 -5.77 -6.46
C GLU A 419 20.14 -5.20 -7.85
N PHE A 420 20.64 -6.06 -8.74
CA PHE A 420 20.86 -5.66 -10.13
C PHE A 420 19.55 -5.31 -10.82
N PHE A 421 19.58 -4.35 -11.75
CA PHE A 421 18.40 -3.97 -12.51
C PHE A 421 17.82 -5.14 -13.33
N SER A 422 18.66 -6.12 -13.69
CA SER A 422 18.22 -7.36 -14.35
C SER A 422 17.20 -8.16 -13.53
N ASP A 423 17.18 -7.99 -12.21
CA ASP A 423 16.26 -8.68 -11.31
C ASP A 423 14.97 -7.87 -11.08
N ALA A 424 14.81 -6.74 -11.77
CA ALA A 424 13.59 -5.95 -11.70
C ALA A 424 12.39 -6.75 -12.24
N CYS A 425 11.27 -6.66 -11.52
CA CYS A 425 10.01 -7.25 -11.96
C CYS A 425 9.26 -6.25 -12.84
N ILE A 426 9.02 -6.62 -14.09
CA ILE A 426 8.32 -5.77 -15.07
C ILE A 426 6.97 -6.40 -15.35
N THR A 427 5.89 -5.67 -15.10
CA THR A 427 4.52 -6.13 -15.36
C THR A 427 3.74 -5.10 -16.17
N GLU A 428 2.79 -5.58 -16.97
CA GLU A 428 1.88 -4.69 -17.70
C GLU A 428 1.02 -3.89 -16.71
N PHE A 429 0.83 -2.60 -17.03
CA PHE A 429 0.05 -1.69 -16.21
C PHE A 429 -0.93 -0.91 -17.09
N SER A 430 -2.00 -1.60 -17.48
CA SER A 430 -2.95 -1.12 -18.49
C SER A 430 -3.69 0.17 -18.11
N TYR A 431 -3.75 0.53 -16.83
CA TYR A 431 -4.40 1.76 -16.38
C TYR A 431 -3.81 3.02 -17.05
N ILE A 432 -2.49 3.10 -17.20
CA ILE A 432 -1.82 4.27 -17.77
C ILE A 432 -1.58 4.17 -19.29
N ASN A 433 -2.09 3.13 -19.95
CA ASN A 433 -1.93 2.92 -21.40
C ASN A 433 -2.24 4.18 -22.21
N ALA A 434 -3.39 4.78 -21.96
CA ALA A 434 -3.82 5.98 -22.67
C ALA A 434 -3.56 7.27 -21.90
N MET A 435 -2.58 7.29 -20.98
CA MET A 435 -2.27 8.45 -20.15
C MET A 435 -0.93 9.08 -20.51
N LYS A 436 -0.89 10.42 -20.49
CA LYS A 436 0.36 11.19 -20.50
C LYS A 436 0.98 11.14 -19.10
N PRO A 437 2.31 11.27 -18.97
CA PRO A 437 3.03 11.19 -17.69
C PRO A 437 2.85 12.42 -16.78
N ASN A 438 1.79 13.20 -16.94
CA ASN A 438 1.55 14.46 -16.23
C ASN A 438 0.46 14.38 -15.15
N TYR A 439 0.23 13.18 -14.64
CA TYR A 439 -0.46 12.92 -13.38
C TYR A 439 0.52 13.06 -12.20
N ALA A 440 -0.01 13.23 -10.99
CA ALA A 440 0.81 13.18 -9.78
C ALA A 440 0.75 11.80 -9.13
N ILE A 441 1.81 11.43 -8.42
CA ILE A 441 1.85 10.21 -7.59
C ILE A 441 2.26 10.53 -6.17
N ALA A 442 1.67 9.80 -5.22
CA ALA A 442 2.07 9.83 -3.81
C ALA A 442 1.92 8.43 -3.22
N SER A 443 2.79 8.06 -2.28
CA SER A 443 2.72 6.77 -1.60
C SER A 443 2.18 6.94 -0.19
N TYR A 444 1.31 6.02 0.20
CA TYR A 444 0.90 5.85 1.59
C TYR A 444 0.89 4.37 1.90
N GLN A 445 1.78 3.95 2.80
CA GLN A 445 2.01 2.54 3.11
C GLN A 445 2.38 1.73 1.86
N ASN A 446 1.62 0.68 1.54
CA ASN A 446 1.82 -0.20 0.38
C ASN A 446 0.93 0.18 -0.81
N CYS A 447 0.48 1.43 -0.85
CA CYS A 447 -0.39 1.93 -1.89
C CYS A 447 0.26 3.12 -2.59
N ILE A 448 0.13 3.16 -3.92
CA ILE A 448 0.49 4.31 -4.74
C ILE A 448 -0.81 4.95 -5.20
N PHE A 449 -1.00 6.22 -4.87
CA PHE A 449 -2.08 7.05 -5.38
C PHE A 449 -1.62 7.68 -6.69
N ILE A 450 -2.42 7.53 -7.74
CA ILE A 450 -2.22 8.11 -9.07
C ILE A 450 -3.37 9.08 -9.28
N LEU A 451 -3.07 10.37 -9.46
CA LEU A 451 -4.06 11.44 -9.44
C LEU A 451 -4.05 12.24 -10.74
N GLY A 452 -5.20 12.33 -11.39
CA GLY A 452 -5.46 13.19 -12.54
C GLY A 452 -4.60 12.88 -13.77
N GLY A 453 -4.01 13.93 -14.34
CA GLY A 453 -3.25 13.88 -15.59
C GLY A 453 -4.12 14.08 -16.83
N GLN A 454 -3.54 13.81 -18.00
CA GLN A 454 -4.25 13.84 -19.27
C GLN A 454 -4.25 12.47 -19.92
N ASN A 455 -5.28 12.19 -20.71
CA ASN A 455 -5.17 11.12 -21.69
C ASN A 455 -4.24 11.53 -22.86
N THR A 456 -3.91 10.60 -23.74
CA THR A 456 -3.11 10.85 -24.94
C THR A 456 -3.73 11.89 -25.88
N LEU A 457 -5.07 12.03 -25.86
CA LEU A 457 -5.82 13.06 -26.60
C LEU A 457 -5.77 14.46 -25.95
N GLY A 458 -5.15 14.61 -24.78
CA GLY A 458 -5.05 15.88 -24.05
C GLY A 458 -6.25 16.23 -23.17
N THR A 459 -7.22 15.32 -23.02
CA THR A 459 -8.34 15.50 -22.09
C THR A 459 -7.87 15.34 -20.64
N ALA A 460 -8.06 16.38 -19.83
CA ALA A 460 -7.76 16.36 -18.41
C ALA A 460 -8.64 15.35 -17.64
N LYS A 461 -8.08 14.77 -16.57
CA LYS A 461 -8.72 13.79 -15.71
C LYS A 461 -8.80 14.29 -14.26
N SER A 462 -9.86 13.91 -13.58
CA SER A 462 -9.99 14.00 -12.11
C SER A 462 -9.89 12.62 -11.45
N ASP A 463 -9.65 11.57 -12.24
CA ASP A 463 -9.59 10.19 -11.77
C ASP A 463 -8.52 10.04 -10.68
N VAL A 464 -8.85 9.32 -9.61
CA VAL A 464 -7.88 8.92 -8.58
C VAL A 464 -7.88 7.40 -8.48
N VAL A 465 -6.70 6.83 -8.69
CA VAL A 465 -6.49 5.39 -8.65
C VAL A 465 -5.48 5.03 -7.57
N VAL A 466 -5.86 4.07 -6.75
CA VAL A 466 -5.02 3.47 -5.74
C VAL A 466 -4.50 2.16 -6.29
N PHE A 467 -3.19 2.07 -6.46
CA PHE A 467 -2.47 0.86 -6.83
C PHE A 467 -1.90 0.19 -5.58
N ASP A 468 -2.46 -0.96 -5.19
CA ASP A 468 -1.95 -1.78 -4.10
C ASP A 468 -0.82 -2.67 -4.61
N VAL A 469 0.39 -2.38 -4.14
CA VAL A 469 1.60 -3.02 -4.68
C VAL A 469 1.76 -4.48 -4.25
N ARG A 470 0.98 -4.94 -3.27
CA ARG A 470 1.10 -6.31 -2.73
C ARG A 470 0.40 -7.35 -3.59
N ASN A 471 -0.71 -6.95 -4.20
CA ASN A 471 -1.56 -7.80 -5.04
C ASN A 471 -1.63 -7.30 -6.49
N LEU A 472 -0.92 -6.21 -6.81
CA LEU A 472 -0.84 -5.58 -8.11
C LEU A 472 -2.23 -5.19 -8.67
N LYS A 473 -3.13 -4.76 -7.78
CA LYS A 473 -4.49 -4.36 -8.15
C LYS A 473 -4.66 -2.85 -8.06
N THR A 474 -5.45 -2.32 -8.99
CA THR A 474 -5.87 -0.92 -9.01
C THR A 474 -7.31 -0.79 -8.51
N LEU A 475 -7.59 0.33 -7.85
CA LEU A 475 -8.92 0.70 -7.39
C LEU A 475 -9.17 2.17 -7.70
N HIS A 476 -10.27 2.46 -8.40
CA HIS A 476 -10.77 3.82 -8.54
C HIS A 476 -11.48 4.26 -7.26
N ILE A 477 -11.11 5.44 -6.75
CA ILE A 477 -11.74 6.06 -5.58
C ILE A 477 -12.44 7.37 -5.98
N GLU A 478 -12.91 8.12 -4.99
CA GLU A 478 -13.57 9.41 -5.21
C GLU A 478 -12.68 10.33 -6.07
N PRO A 479 -13.18 10.83 -7.21
CA PRO A 479 -12.39 11.70 -8.07
C PRO A 479 -12.04 13.01 -7.37
N MET A 480 -10.98 13.65 -7.84
CA MET A 480 -10.63 15.01 -7.40
C MET A 480 -11.79 15.97 -7.71
N PRO A 481 -11.96 17.05 -6.91
CA PRO A 481 -13.00 18.06 -7.15
C PRO A 481 -12.93 18.67 -8.54
N PHE A 482 -11.73 18.78 -9.11
CA PHE A 482 -11.47 19.33 -10.42
C PHE A 482 -10.56 18.42 -11.26
N LYS A 483 -10.69 18.48 -12.59
CA LYS A 483 -9.77 17.77 -13.48
C LYS A 483 -8.46 18.55 -13.53
N ARG A 484 -7.35 17.86 -13.31
CA ARG A 484 -6.05 18.53 -13.09
C ARG A 484 -4.91 17.75 -13.73
N TYR A 485 -3.97 18.46 -14.35
CA TYR A 485 -2.74 17.87 -14.92
C TYR A 485 -1.54 18.82 -14.77
N ASN A 486 -0.32 18.30 -14.86
CA ASN A 486 0.93 19.01 -14.52
C ASN A 486 0.91 19.61 -13.10
N HIS A 487 0.18 18.96 -12.20
CA HIS A 487 0.11 19.33 -10.78
C HIS A 487 1.07 18.48 -9.97
N SER A 488 1.20 18.81 -8.70
CA SER A 488 1.99 18.03 -7.77
C SER A 488 1.16 17.57 -6.58
N CYS A 489 1.60 16.46 -5.98
CA CYS A 489 0.96 15.85 -4.83
C CYS A 489 2.02 15.43 -3.82
N PHE A 490 1.73 15.62 -2.53
CA PHE A 490 2.56 15.08 -1.45
C PHE A 490 1.70 14.60 -0.28
N LEU A 491 2.23 13.65 0.47
CA LEU A 491 1.60 13.12 1.67
C LEU A 491 2.10 13.89 2.90
N TYR A 492 1.17 14.42 3.70
CA TYR A 492 1.48 14.91 5.04
C TYR A 492 0.56 14.24 6.06
N LYS A 493 1.17 13.55 7.02
CA LYS A 493 0.49 12.67 8.00
C LYS A 493 -0.33 11.59 7.29
N GLU A 494 -1.62 11.80 7.13
CA GLU A 494 -2.57 10.87 6.49
C GLU A 494 -3.44 11.56 5.44
N ASP A 495 -3.05 12.78 5.04
CA ASP A 495 -3.76 13.56 4.03
C ASP A 495 -2.86 13.76 2.80
N LEU A 496 -3.42 13.61 1.61
CA LEU A 496 -2.77 14.04 0.38
C LEU A 496 -3.07 15.51 0.13
N TYR A 497 -2.03 16.27 -0.20
CA TYR A 497 -2.14 17.67 -0.60
C TYR A 497 -1.81 17.77 -2.09
N ILE A 498 -2.75 18.32 -2.86
CA ILE A 498 -2.65 18.48 -4.31
C ILE A 498 -2.66 19.98 -4.59
N LEU A 499 -1.67 20.47 -5.34
CA LEU A 499 -1.54 21.90 -5.65
C LEU A 499 -0.97 22.15 -7.04
N GLY A 500 -1.32 23.30 -7.60
CA GLY A 500 -0.91 23.74 -8.94
C GLY A 500 -1.45 22.83 -10.06
N GLY A 501 -0.82 22.87 -11.21
CA GLY A 501 -1.33 22.31 -12.47
C GLY A 501 -2.42 23.15 -13.12
N ILE A 502 -2.85 22.66 -14.27
CA ILE A 502 -3.91 23.26 -15.10
C ILE A 502 -5.23 22.61 -14.71
N VAL A 503 -6.23 23.42 -14.36
CA VAL A 503 -7.52 22.97 -13.81
C VAL A 503 -8.61 23.22 -14.82
N ASP A 504 -9.29 22.16 -15.25
CA ASP A 504 -10.36 22.22 -16.27
C ASP A 504 -9.95 23.00 -17.56
N GLY A 505 -8.65 23.06 -17.85
CA GLY A 505 -8.08 23.78 -18.99
C GLY A 505 -7.67 25.23 -18.72
N GLU A 506 -7.82 25.72 -17.49
CA GLU A 506 -7.46 27.07 -17.07
C GLU A 506 -6.17 27.11 -16.21
N GLU A 507 -5.39 28.17 -16.38
CA GLU A 507 -4.12 28.44 -15.66
C GLU A 507 -4.30 29.55 -14.61
N ASN A 508 -5.38 29.50 -13.84
CA ASN A 508 -5.72 30.51 -12.83
C ASN A 508 -5.99 29.92 -11.43
N ASP A 509 -5.95 28.60 -11.29
CA ASP A 509 -6.23 27.95 -10.02
C ASP A 509 -5.09 28.13 -9.03
N THR A 510 -5.46 28.47 -7.80
CA THR A 510 -4.57 28.68 -6.65
C THR A 510 -4.98 27.83 -5.45
N THR A 511 -5.94 26.94 -5.63
CA THR A 511 -6.44 26.09 -4.55
C THR A 511 -5.45 24.99 -4.21
N ILE A 512 -5.53 24.52 -2.96
CA ILE A 512 -4.83 23.33 -2.49
C ILE A 512 -5.92 22.33 -2.11
N ASP A 513 -6.10 21.31 -2.94
CA ASP A 513 -7.04 20.23 -2.67
C ASP A 513 -6.41 19.28 -1.65
N MET A 514 -7.22 18.85 -0.68
CA MET A 514 -6.81 17.95 0.37
C MET A 514 -7.68 16.70 0.34
N PHE A 515 -7.03 15.54 0.34
CA PHE A 515 -7.71 14.25 0.45
C PHE A 515 -7.40 13.58 1.78
N ASP A 516 -8.40 13.49 2.65
CA ASP A 516 -8.33 12.72 3.89
C ASP A 516 -8.40 11.22 3.54
N ILE A 517 -7.27 10.52 3.63
CA ILE A 517 -7.18 9.09 3.26
C ILE A 517 -8.03 8.23 4.22
N LYS A 518 -8.22 8.66 5.46
CA LYS A 518 -8.94 7.88 6.48
C LYS A 518 -10.45 7.95 6.28
N ASN A 519 -10.96 9.14 5.94
CA ASN A 519 -12.38 9.38 5.76
C ASN A 519 -12.82 9.40 4.29
N PHE A 520 -11.87 9.35 3.34
CA PHE A 520 -12.08 9.43 1.90
C PHE A 520 -12.87 10.66 1.49
N LYS A 521 -12.47 11.81 2.03
CA LYS A 521 -13.16 13.08 1.78
C LYS A 521 -12.20 14.09 1.21
N TRP A 522 -12.66 14.72 0.15
CA TRP A 522 -12.06 15.92 -0.38
C TRP A 522 -12.44 17.11 0.49
N SER A 523 -11.48 17.99 0.69
CA SER A 523 -11.67 19.32 1.25
C SER A 523 -10.72 20.28 0.55
N ILE A 524 -11.00 21.57 0.63
CA ILE A 524 -10.11 22.59 0.07
C ILE A 524 -9.43 23.27 1.25
N SER A 525 -8.11 23.40 1.19
CA SER A 525 -7.36 24.15 2.20
C SER A 525 -7.82 25.61 2.22
N ALA A 526 -7.89 26.20 3.42
CA ALA A 526 -8.11 27.64 3.55
C ALA A 526 -6.96 28.47 2.96
N THR A 527 -5.77 27.88 2.86
CA THR A 527 -4.58 28.50 2.27
C THR A 527 -4.55 28.25 0.77
N LYS A 528 -4.25 29.31 0.02
CA LYS A 528 -4.07 29.28 -1.43
C LYS A 528 -2.61 29.50 -1.79
N ILE A 529 -2.14 28.88 -2.86
CA ILE A 529 -0.83 29.21 -3.42
C ILE A 529 -0.84 30.64 -3.98
N PRO A 530 0.29 31.36 -4.00
CA PRO A 530 0.28 32.81 -4.24
C PRO A 530 -0.07 33.18 -5.68
N PHE A 531 0.06 32.24 -6.61
CA PHE A 531 -0.26 32.36 -8.04
C PHE A 531 -0.42 30.94 -8.63
N SER A 532 -1.07 30.86 -9.79
CA SER A 532 -1.26 29.58 -10.47
C SER A 532 0.06 29.08 -11.04
N LEU A 533 0.30 27.78 -10.92
CA LEU A 533 1.55 27.13 -11.29
C LEU A 533 1.23 25.93 -12.15
N ASN A 534 2.02 25.66 -13.18
CA ASN A 534 2.02 24.38 -13.88
C ASN A 534 3.47 24.00 -14.20
N TYR A 535 3.73 22.71 -14.46
CA TYR A 535 5.07 22.22 -14.84
C TYR A 535 6.21 22.56 -13.86
N PHE A 536 5.88 22.74 -12.57
CA PHE A 536 6.85 23.08 -11.53
C PHE A 536 7.49 21.84 -10.90
N THR A 537 8.66 22.02 -10.29
CA THR A 537 9.30 20.97 -9.49
C THR A 537 8.94 21.17 -8.02
N GLY A 538 8.32 20.15 -7.41
CA GLY A 538 7.97 20.14 -6.00
C GLY A 538 8.74 19.07 -5.24
N VAL A 539 9.13 19.37 -3.99
CA VAL A 539 9.85 18.42 -3.13
C VAL A 539 9.44 18.56 -1.68
N TYR A 540 9.22 17.44 -1.00
CA TYR A 540 8.77 17.40 0.38
C TYR A 540 9.92 17.15 1.36
N TYR A 541 10.14 18.10 2.28
CA TYR A 541 11.15 18.03 3.33
C TYR A 541 10.51 17.66 4.67
N THR A 542 11.04 16.62 5.33
CA THR A 542 10.58 16.09 6.62
C THR A 542 11.61 16.24 7.72
#